data_AF-A0A3D2R2A3-F1
#
_entry.id   AF-A0A3D2R2A3-F1
#
_cell.length_a   1.000
_cell.length_b   1.000
_cell.length_c   1.000
_cell.angle_alpha   90.00
_cell.angle_beta   90.00
_cell.angle_gamma   90.00
#
_symmetry.space_group_name_H-M   'P 1'
#
loop_
_entity.id
_entity.type
_entity.pdbx_description
1 polymer ?
#
loop_
_entity_poly.entity_id
_entity_poly.type
_entity_poly.pdbx_seq_one_letter_code
_entity_poly.pdbx_strand_id
1 'polypeptide(L)'
;MFTSISSQQFDNYKSQGFNRIPIVLECNSDLATPLSIYANLANKPYSYLLESVEGGEKFGRYSIIGLPSNFVIKIVGETIRIFKHGVLDKEINDQNPLDFIADFMATFKVPDDMNLPR
;
A
#
# COMPACT_ATOMS: atom_id res chain seq x y z
N MET A 1 6.91 17.61 9.70
CA MET A 1 5.61 17.25 10.25
C MET A 1 4.65 17.10 9.08
N PHE A 2 4.13 15.89 8.86
CA PHE A 2 3.19 15.58 7.79
C PHE A 2 1.83 16.13 8.18
N THR A 3 1.28 17.02 7.36
CA THR A 3 -0.05 17.59 7.59
C THR A 3 -1.05 16.89 6.69
N SER A 4 -2.17 16.44 7.27
CA SER A 4 -3.27 15.89 6.47
C SER A 4 -3.86 16.96 5.55
N ILE A 5 -4.34 16.55 4.39
CA ILE A 5 -5.06 17.45 3.50
C ILE A 5 -6.43 17.83 4.08
N SER A 6 -6.86 19.06 3.80
CA SER A 6 -8.23 19.49 4.08
C SER A 6 -9.24 18.84 3.13
N SER A 7 -10.52 18.85 3.51
CA SER A 7 -11.61 18.38 2.63
C SER A 7 -11.60 19.09 1.27
N GLN A 8 -11.35 20.40 1.26
CA GLN A 8 -11.28 21.18 0.02
C GLN A 8 -10.12 20.73 -0.88
N GLN A 9 -8.95 20.45 -0.31
CA GLN A 9 -7.81 19.93 -1.07
C GLN A 9 -8.10 18.53 -1.62
N PHE A 10 -8.75 17.66 -0.84
CA PHE A 10 -9.20 16.34 -1.30
C PHE A 10 -10.14 16.46 -2.51
N ASP A 11 -11.15 17.34 -2.44
CA ASP A 11 -12.08 17.57 -3.53
C ASP A 11 -11.39 18.14 -4.78
N ASN A 12 -10.40 19.02 -4.60
CA ASN A 12 -9.60 19.54 -5.70
C ASN A 12 -8.82 18.41 -6.40
N TYR A 13 -8.16 17.51 -5.66
CA TYR A 13 -7.47 16.36 -6.27
C TYR A 13 -8.46 15.42 -6.98
N LYS A 14 -9.61 15.17 -6.37
CA LYS A 14 -10.67 14.35 -6.98
C LYS A 14 -11.14 14.95 -8.30
N SER A 15 -11.33 16.27 -8.38
CA SER A 15 -11.74 16.97 -9.62
C SER A 15 -10.69 16.88 -10.75
N GLN A 16 -9.41 16.72 -10.39
CA GLN A 16 -8.31 16.50 -11.33
C GLN A 16 -8.20 15.04 -11.81
N GLY A 17 -9.06 14.14 -11.31
CA GLY A 17 -9.11 12.74 -11.73
C GLY A 17 -8.22 11.80 -10.93
N PHE A 18 -7.63 12.26 -9.81
CA PHE A 18 -6.95 11.37 -8.87
C PHE A 18 -7.95 10.46 -8.16
N ASN A 19 -7.67 9.16 -8.13
CA ASN A 19 -8.56 8.13 -7.58
C ASN A 19 -7.95 7.39 -6.38
N ARG A 20 -6.72 7.77 -5.99
CA ARG A 20 -6.02 7.23 -4.84
C ARG A 20 -5.31 8.38 -4.13
N ILE A 21 -6.07 9.11 -3.31
CA ILE A 21 -5.61 10.32 -2.61
C ILE A 21 -5.23 9.95 -1.17
N PRO A 22 -3.96 10.06 -0.76
CA PRO A 22 -3.53 9.75 0.60
C PRO A 22 -4.09 10.73 1.64
N ILE A 23 -4.52 10.21 2.78
CA ILE A 23 -4.85 10.98 3.98
C ILE A 23 -3.89 10.53 5.07
N VAL A 24 -3.15 11.48 5.65
CA VAL A 24 -2.04 11.17 6.56
C VAL A 24 -2.34 11.72 7.94
N LEU A 25 -2.01 10.92 8.95
CA LEU A 25 -1.97 11.33 10.35
C LEU A 25 -0.59 10.98 10.88
N GLU A 26 0.09 11.96 11.48
CA GLU A 26 1.35 11.74 12.18
C GLU A 26 1.06 11.52 13.67
N CYS A 27 1.65 10.46 14.23
CA CYS A 27 1.50 10.07 15.62
C CYS A 27 2.88 9.88 16.25
N ASN A 28 3.01 10.18 17.55
CA ASN A 28 4.22 9.88 18.30
C ASN A 28 4.33 8.36 18.53
N SER A 29 5.52 7.81 18.29
CA SER A 29 5.82 6.38 18.48
C SER A 29 7.11 6.15 19.29
N ASP A 30 7.49 7.09 20.16
CA ASP A 30 8.79 7.10 20.87
C ASP A 30 9.02 5.83 21.70
N LEU A 31 7.95 5.16 22.13
CA LEU A 31 8.00 3.92 22.92
C LEU A 31 7.74 2.64 22.11
N ALA A 32 7.57 2.76 20.79
CA ALA A 32 7.25 1.63 19.93
C ALA A 32 8.36 1.38 18.90
N THR A 33 8.64 0.10 18.64
CA THR A 33 9.52 -0.32 17.54
C THR A 33 8.65 -0.69 16.34
N PRO A 34 9.17 -0.65 15.11
CA PRO A 34 8.40 -1.09 13.94
C PRO A 34 7.79 -2.49 14.11
N LEU A 35 8.55 -3.43 14.69
CA LEU A 35 8.06 -4.77 15.00
C LEU A 35 6.90 -4.76 15.99
N SER A 36 6.99 -3.97 17.08
CA SER A 36 5.88 -3.91 18.05
C SER A 36 4.65 -3.25 17.44
N ILE A 37 4.80 -2.26 16.57
CA ILE A 37 3.69 -1.65 15.82
C ILE A 37 3.04 -2.67 14.89
N TYR A 38 3.83 -3.40 14.11
CA TYR A 38 3.33 -4.45 13.21
C TYR A 38 2.56 -5.53 13.97
N ALA A 39 3.12 -6.02 15.07
CA ALA A 39 2.51 -7.06 15.90
C ALA A 39 1.14 -6.63 16.43
N ASN A 40 0.98 -5.36 16.82
CA ASN A 40 -0.25 -4.83 17.37
C ASN A 40 -1.30 -4.44 16.31
N LEU A 41 -0.88 -3.90 15.16
CA LEU A 41 -1.80 -3.32 14.18
C LEU A 41 -2.08 -4.21 12.96
N ALA A 42 -1.09 -4.97 12.52
CA ALA A 42 -1.10 -5.52 11.17
C ALA A 42 -1.06 -7.05 11.11
N ASN A 43 -0.44 -7.74 12.07
CA ASN A 43 -0.12 -9.17 12.09
C ASN A 43 -1.30 -10.14 11.79
N LYS A 44 -1.72 -10.21 10.52
CA LYS A 44 -2.82 -11.03 9.98
C LYS A 44 -2.50 -11.39 8.52
N PRO A 45 -3.26 -12.28 7.86
CA PRO A 45 -3.00 -12.60 6.45
C PRO A 45 -2.95 -11.36 5.56
N TYR A 46 -2.01 -11.36 4.61
CA TYR A 46 -1.81 -10.28 3.63
C TYR A 46 -1.41 -8.91 4.22
N SER A 47 -0.89 -8.88 5.45
CA SER A 47 -0.11 -7.76 5.97
C SER A 47 1.39 -7.96 5.70
N TYR A 48 2.17 -6.90 5.85
CA TYR A 48 3.64 -6.98 5.74
C TYR A 48 4.35 -5.97 6.64
N LEU A 49 5.61 -6.27 6.96
CA LEU A 49 6.58 -5.35 7.54
C LEU A 49 7.83 -5.41 6.65
N LEU A 50 8.20 -4.27 6.07
CA LEU A 50 9.43 -4.11 5.30
C LEU A 50 10.38 -3.22 6.08
N GLU A 51 11.57 -3.74 6.36
CA GLU A 51 12.65 -2.99 6.99
C GLU A 51 13.88 -3.08 6.10
N SER A 52 14.58 -1.96 5.94
CA SER A 52 15.84 -1.93 5.20
C SER A 52 17.00 -2.03 6.18
N VAL A 53 17.99 -2.85 5.86
CA VAL A 53 19.25 -2.95 6.59
C VAL A 53 20.37 -2.66 5.59
N GLU A 54 21.06 -1.54 5.77
CA GLU A 54 22.20 -1.16 4.95
C GLU A 54 23.49 -1.56 5.68
N GLY A 55 24.28 -2.46 5.07
CA GLY A 55 25.59 -2.87 5.59
C GLY A 55 25.60 -3.62 6.93
N GLY A 56 24.46 -4.16 7.37
CA GLY A 56 24.33 -5.00 8.58
C GLY A 56 24.26 -4.23 9.91
N GLU A 57 24.59 -2.94 9.93
CA GLU A 57 24.64 -2.15 11.18
C GLU A 57 23.74 -0.91 11.19
N LYS A 58 23.23 -0.47 10.03
CA LYS A 58 22.33 0.69 9.94
C LYS A 58 20.97 0.28 9.39
N PHE A 59 19.95 0.43 10.22
CA PHE A 59 18.57 0.38 9.75
C PHE A 59 18.32 1.59 8.83
N GLY A 60 17.61 1.35 7.73
CA GLY A 60 17.13 2.41 6.84
C GLY A 60 16.25 3.42 7.59
N ARG A 61 16.10 4.61 7.02
CA ARG A 61 15.36 5.71 7.65
C ARG A 61 13.88 5.39 7.93
N TYR A 62 13.30 4.43 7.19
CA TYR A 62 11.90 4.05 7.28
C TYR A 62 11.74 2.53 7.37
N SER A 63 10.80 2.10 8.22
CA SER A 63 10.15 0.80 8.14
C SER A 63 8.74 1.01 7.58
N ILE A 64 8.29 0.13 6.67
CA ILE A 64 6.97 0.23 6.03
C ILE A 64 6.09 -0.92 6.50
N ILE A 65 4.96 -0.59 7.11
CA ILE A 65 3.96 -1.56 7.55
C ILE A 65 2.74 -1.50 6.63
N GLY A 66 2.46 -2.62 5.97
CA GLY A 66 1.22 -2.84 5.23
C GLY A 66 0.18 -3.49 6.11
N LEU A 67 -0.98 -2.85 6.25
CA LEU A 67 -2.12 -3.42 6.95
C LEU A 67 -2.75 -4.58 6.13
N PRO A 68 -3.53 -5.46 6.78
CA PRO A 68 -4.18 -6.58 6.09
C PRO A 68 -5.00 -6.11 4.89
N SER A 69 -4.68 -6.63 3.71
CA SER A 69 -5.43 -6.32 2.50
C SER A 69 -6.62 -7.25 2.31
N ASN A 70 -7.80 -6.67 2.08
CA ASN A 70 -8.99 -7.41 1.65
C ASN A 70 -9.01 -7.65 0.14
N PHE A 71 -8.11 -7.04 -0.62
CA PHE A 71 -7.96 -7.22 -2.07
C PHE A 71 -6.65 -7.96 -2.36
N VAL A 72 -6.74 -9.15 -2.95
CA VAL A 72 -5.58 -10.02 -3.17
C VAL A 72 -5.58 -10.52 -4.60
N ILE A 73 -4.47 -10.32 -5.31
CA ILE A 73 -4.23 -10.91 -6.63
C ILE A 73 -3.29 -12.11 -6.41
N LYS A 74 -3.69 -13.29 -6.88
CA LYS A 74 -2.88 -14.51 -6.86
C LYS A 74 -2.68 -14.98 -8.30
N ILE A 75 -1.43 -15.22 -8.68
CA ILE A 75 -1.07 -15.67 -10.03
C ILE A 75 -0.41 -17.04 -9.89
N VAL A 76 -0.93 -18.04 -10.59
CA VAL A 76 -0.36 -19.40 -10.65
C VAL A 76 -0.34 -19.83 -12.10
N GLY A 77 0.87 -19.95 -12.68
CA GLY A 77 1.02 -20.09 -14.13
C GLY A 77 0.39 -18.91 -14.85
N GLU A 78 -0.50 -19.20 -15.79
CA GLU A 78 -1.25 -18.22 -16.60
C GLU A 78 -2.59 -17.84 -15.97
N THR A 79 -2.93 -18.38 -14.80
CA THR A 79 -4.21 -18.12 -14.14
C THR A 79 -4.06 -17.04 -13.08
N ILE A 80 -4.75 -15.92 -13.29
CA ILE A 80 -4.85 -14.78 -12.37
C ILE A 80 -6.17 -14.89 -11.61
N ARG A 81 -6.11 -14.87 -10.28
CA ARG A 81 -7.27 -14.88 -9.38
C ARG A 81 -7.30 -13.64 -8.53
N ILE A 82 -8.40 -12.92 -8.57
CA ILE A 82 -8.63 -11.73 -7.75
C ILE A 82 -9.60 -12.09 -6.64
N PHE A 83 -9.21 -11.87 -5.40
CA PHE A 83 -10.04 -12.07 -4.23
C PHE A 83 -10.42 -10.74 -3.60
N LYS A 84 -11.68 -10.60 -3.21
CA LYS A 84 -12.19 -9.49 -2.39
C LYS A 84 -12.81 -10.05 -1.13
N HIS A 85 -12.37 -9.57 0.03
CA HIS A 85 -12.80 -10.06 1.35
C HIS A 85 -12.67 -11.59 1.47
N GLY A 86 -11.62 -12.16 0.88
CA GLY A 86 -11.37 -13.61 0.88
C GLY A 86 -12.20 -14.42 -0.12
N VAL A 87 -13.15 -13.80 -0.83
CA VAL A 87 -14.00 -14.46 -1.84
C VAL A 87 -13.41 -14.23 -3.23
N LEU A 88 -13.40 -15.27 -4.07
CA LEU A 88 -12.99 -15.15 -5.47
C LEU A 88 -13.95 -14.21 -6.22
N ASP A 89 -13.44 -13.07 -6.67
CA ASP A 89 -14.17 -12.05 -7.42
C ASP A 89 -14.03 -12.25 -8.93
N LYS A 90 -12.83 -12.60 -9.39
CA LYS A 90 -12.52 -12.85 -10.81
C LYS A 90 -11.45 -13.92 -10.97
N GLU A 91 -11.56 -14.69 -12.05
CA GLU A 91 -10.52 -15.58 -12.55
C GLU A 91 -10.30 -15.25 -14.03
N ILE A 92 -9.04 -15.08 -14.44
CA ILE A 92 -8.62 -14.68 -15.78
C ILE A 92 -7.50 -15.62 -16.19
N ASN A 93 -7.56 -16.12 -17.43
CA ASN A 93 -6.42 -16.80 -18.05
C ASN A 93 -5.71 -15.81 -18.97
N ASP A 94 -4.43 -15.56 -18.69
CA ASP A 94 -3.59 -14.59 -19.37
C ASP A 94 -2.19 -15.16 -19.58
N GLN A 95 -1.72 -15.11 -20.82
CA GLN A 95 -0.39 -15.59 -21.20
C GLN A 95 0.73 -14.68 -20.68
N ASN A 96 0.44 -13.43 -20.33
CA ASN A 96 1.39 -12.49 -19.76
C ASN A 96 0.83 -11.80 -18.51
N PRO A 97 0.88 -12.46 -17.34
CA PRO A 97 0.32 -11.90 -16.11
C PRO A 97 1.04 -10.64 -15.60
N LEU A 98 2.25 -10.33 -16.09
CA LEU A 98 2.95 -9.10 -15.73
C LEU A 98 2.32 -7.87 -16.39
N ASP A 99 1.83 -8.00 -17.63
CA ASP A 99 1.11 -6.92 -18.32
C ASP A 99 -0.18 -6.60 -17.57
N PHE A 100 -0.90 -7.63 -17.12
CA PHE A 100 -2.07 -7.44 -16.26
C PHE A 100 -1.73 -6.67 -14.98
N ILE A 101 -0.61 -6.98 -14.30
CA ILE A 101 -0.19 -6.22 -13.11
C ILE A 101 0.15 -4.77 -13.48
N ALA A 102 0.86 -4.55 -14.58
CA ALA A 102 1.20 -3.20 -15.05
C ALA A 102 -0.06 -2.36 -15.33
N ASP A 103 -1.01 -2.92 -16.08
CA ASP A 103 -2.28 -2.28 -16.40
C ASP A 103 -3.11 -2.02 -15.15
N PHE A 104 -3.17 -2.99 -14.23
CA PHE A 104 -3.85 -2.82 -12.95
C PHE A 104 -3.23 -1.67 -12.14
N MET A 105 -1.90 -1.61 -12.05
CA MET A 105 -1.20 -0.55 -11.33
C MET A 105 -1.41 0.82 -12.00
N ALA A 106 -1.46 0.87 -13.34
CA ALA A 106 -1.73 2.08 -14.11
C ALA A 106 -3.14 2.65 -13.88
N THR A 107 -4.07 1.87 -13.32
CA THR A 107 -5.39 2.39 -12.93
C THR A 107 -5.32 3.35 -11.74
N PHE A 108 -4.26 3.31 -10.92
CA PHE A 108 -4.11 4.19 -9.77
C PHE A 108 -3.49 5.53 -10.17
N LYS A 109 -4.25 6.60 -9.95
CA LYS A 109 -3.81 7.98 -10.12
C LYS A 109 -3.65 8.60 -8.74
N VAL A 110 -2.40 8.77 -8.32
CA VAL A 110 -1.99 9.31 -7.02
C VAL A 110 -1.37 10.69 -7.23
N PRO A 111 -1.70 11.71 -6.41
CA PRO A 111 -1.00 12.99 -6.43
C PRO A 111 0.49 12.84 -6.09
N ASP A 112 1.38 13.48 -6.84
CA ASP A 112 2.85 13.37 -6.71
C ASP A 112 3.49 14.59 -6.01
N ASP A 113 2.72 15.66 -5.83
CA ASP A 113 3.08 16.92 -5.17
C ASP A 113 3.00 16.86 -3.65
N MET A 114 2.53 15.74 -3.09
CA MET A 114 2.48 15.53 -1.64
C MET A 114 3.86 15.15 -1.09
N ASN A 115 4.24 15.81 0.00
CA ASN A 115 5.45 15.48 0.75
C ASN A 115 5.21 14.25 1.65
N LEU A 116 5.19 13.04 1.05
CA LEU A 116 4.98 11.77 1.73
C LEU A 116 6.28 10.98 1.90
N PRO A 117 6.36 10.06 2.88
CA PRO A 117 7.45 9.08 2.93
C PRO A 117 7.57 8.30 1.60
N ARG A 118 8.80 8.05 1.16
CA ARG A 118 9.12 7.32 -0.08
C ARG A 118 10.13 6.21 0.21
#